data_AF-A0A2U8WGD0-F1
#
_entry.id   AF-A0A2U8WGD0-F1
#
_cell.length_a   1.000
_cell.length_b   1.000
_cell.length_c   1.000
_cell.angle_alpha   90.00
_cell.angle_beta   90.00
_cell.angle_gamma   90.00
#
_symmetry.space_group_name_H-M   'P 1'
#
loop_
_entity.id
_entity.type
_entity.pdbx_description
1 polymer ?
#
loop_
_entity_poly.entity_id
_entity_poly.type
_entity_poly.pdbx_seq_one_letter_code
_entity_poly.pdbx_strand_id
1 'polypeptide(L)'
;MPNRLLSRFVRGVIVAASLVGAGAAQAVTAPMLVVDADSGKVIYAQGATDPWYPASITKLMTAYVALDLVRQGKVSLDTLLTISPAAAAEPPSKMGFKPGTQITLDNALKIIMVKSANDVAWAIGENLGGSVDGFADLMNDAARRLGMRESRWANPNGLPDPRQWTSARDMAILGRALIRDFPDSRALFSISAIQFGRSVMANHNGLLGRYAGADGMKTGFICSGGFNVVASATRNGRRIITVVMGQPSARERDLKAADLFDYGFGQTTGWTSQSLDALPSSSSSQPPDMRPYICDKRKPMPVDEGQSAITASAAAAGASADNANAQLMGAAAPPSSALAFATLNSAALRARSLPPRAPLQPVLVWIGRDPAESQIMLNEQEEADKAQKLAARAAKLEAAKVKREAALAAKAAARAEAKAKPEPKSEKAETKHAAKKDVPQPKSAGRGASVPKAATAYTSVETKPAISQAKGGSKPHAAKPAPIAQKTAAKPAPKAKPKE
;
A
#
# COMPACT_ATOMS: atom_id res chain seq x y z
N MET A 1 41.90 -7.12 -57.93
CA MET A 1 41.01 -7.88 -57.02
C MET A 1 40.99 -7.18 -55.66
N PRO A 2 39.83 -6.83 -55.07
CA PRO A 2 39.79 -6.15 -53.78
C PRO A 2 40.30 -7.07 -52.66
N ASN A 3 41.15 -6.54 -51.78
CA ASN A 3 41.94 -7.33 -50.84
C ASN A 3 41.06 -7.92 -49.71
N ARG A 4 40.58 -9.16 -49.90
CA ARG A 4 39.65 -9.87 -49.00
C ARG A 4 40.15 -9.98 -47.56
N LEU A 5 41.47 -10.00 -47.34
CA LEU A 5 42.07 -10.03 -46.01
C LEU A 5 41.85 -8.72 -45.24
N LEU A 6 42.02 -7.57 -45.89
CA LEU A 6 41.85 -6.26 -45.27
C LEU A 6 40.39 -6.02 -44.84
N SER A 7 39.42 -6.41 -45.68
CA SER A 7 37.99 -6.30 -45.34
C SER A 7 37.56 -7.19 -44.17
N ARG A 8 38.25 -8.32 -43.96
CA ARG A 8 38.02 -9.22 -42.81
C ARG A 8 38.60 -8.64 -41.53
N PHE A 9 39.80 -8.05 -41.60
CA PHE A 9 40.42 -7.38 -40.45
C PHE A 9 39.60 -6.18 -39.95
N VAL A 10 39.19 -5.29 -40.87
CA VAL A 10 38.35 -4.12 -40.51
C VAL A 10 37.01 -4.54 -39.91
N ARG A 11 36.36 -5.58 -40.45
CA ARG A 11 35.12 -6.12 -39.85
C ARG A 11 35.34 -6.74 -38.47
N GLY A 12 36.46 -7.42 -38.25
CA GLY A 12 36.82 -7.96 -36.93
C GLY A 12 36.99 -6.87 -35.86
N VAL A 13 37.69 -5.78 -36.20
CA VAL A 13 37.89 -4.65 -35.29
C VAL A 13 36.58 -3.92 -34.98
N ILE A 14 35.68 -3.74 -35.96
CA ILE A 14 34.36 -3.12 -35.74
C ILE A 14 33.47 -3.99 -34.84
N VAL A 15 33.52 -5.32 -34.97
CA VAL A 15 32.77 -6.24 -34.07
C VAL A 15 33.36 -6.25 -32.66
N ALA A 16 34.68 -6.20 -32.51
CA ALA A 16 35.32 -6.08 -31.20
C ALA A 16 34.99 -4.75 -30.50
N ALA A 17 35.03 -3.63 -31.23
CA ALA A 17 34.69 -2.31 -30.70
C ALA A 17 33.22 -2.18 -30.28
N SER A 18 32.29 -2.83 -31.00
CA SER A 18 30.86 -2.82 -30.66
C SER A 18 30.49 -3.71 -29.46
N LEU A 19 31.34 -4.68 -29.10
CA LEU A 19 31.18 -5.46 -27.85
C LEU A 19 31.61 -4.69 -26.59
N VAL A 20 32.53 -3.72 -26.70
CA VAL A 20 32.93 -2.83 -25.60
C VAL A 20 31.90 -1.71 -25.37
N GLY A 21 31.10 -1.38 -26.38
CA GLY A 21 30.02 -0.38 -26.30
C GLY A 21 28.73 -0.86 -25.63
N ALA A 22 28.64 -2.13 -25.21
CA ALA A 22 27.54 -2.63 -24.40
C ALA A 22 27.66 -2.06 -22.97
N GLY A 23 27.17 -0.83 -22.78
CA GLY A 23 27.21 -0.13 -21.51
C GLY A 23 26.69 -1.02 -20.39
N ALA A 24 27.54 -1.29 -19.40
CA ALA A 24 27.20 -2.12 -18.27
C ALA A 24 25.93 -1.55 -17.61
N ALA A 25 24.83 -2.29 -17.70
CA ALA A 25 23.60 -1.93 -17.02
C ALA A 25 23.92 -1.87 -15.52
N GLN A 26 23.98 -0.65 -14.96
CA GLN A 26 24.37 -0.49 -13.56
C GLN A 26 23.35 -1.24 -12.70
N ALA A 27 23.85 -2.27 -12.01
CA ALA A 27 23.02 -3.12 -11.18
C ALA A 27 22.50 -2.28 -10.01
N VAL A 28 21.22 -1.90 -10.07
CA VAL A 28 20.56 -1.12 -9.03
C VAL A 28 20.60 -1.94 -7.74
N THR A 29 21.45 -1.50 -6.81
CA THR A 29 21.66 -2.17 -5.54
C THR A 29 20.61 -1.67 -4.55
N ALA A 30 19.64 -2.53 -4.23
CA ALA A 30 18.55 -2.19 -3.32
C ALA A 30 19.10 -1.84 -1.91
N PRO A 31 18.81 -0.66 -1.34
CA PRO A 31 19.33 -0.26 -0.04
C PRO A 31 18.81 -1.12 1.11
N MET A 32 19.72 -1.54 1.99
CA MET A 32 19.43 -2.29 3.20
C MET A 32 20.36 -1.87 4.34
N LEU A 33 19.84 -1.83 5.56
CA LEU A 33 20.60 -1.45 6.74
C LEU A 33 20.03 -2.16 7.98
N VAL A 34 20.91 -2.61 8.87
CA VAL A 34 20.57 -3.14 10.19
C VAL A 34 21.39 -2.40 11.23
N VAL A 35 20.72 -1.86 12.24
CA VAL A 35 21.38 -1.16 13.35
C VAL A 35 20.87 -1.64 14.70
N ASP A 36 21.77 -1.62 15.68
CA ASP A 36 21.43 -1.67 17.09
C ASP A 36 20.77 -0.34 17.48
N ALA A 37 19.54 -0.38 17.98
CA ALA A 37 18.72 0.82 18.11
C ALA A 37 19.20 1.76 19.22
N ASP A 38 19.73 1.21 20.31
CA ASP A 38 20.17 2.00 21.46
C ASP A 38 21.54 2.64 21.15
N SER A 39 22.53 1.83 20.80
CA SER A 39 23.89 2.30 20.52
C SER A 39 24.04 3.04 19.18
N GLY A 40 23.16 2.82 18.21
CA GLY A 40 23.29 3.36 16.85
C GLY A 40 24.44 2.76 16.04
N LYS A 41 24.99 1.62 16.50
CA LYS A 41 26.02 0.86 15.79
C LYS A 41 25.41 0.11 14.62
N VAL A 42 26.10 0.15 13.49
CA VAL A 42 25.76 -0.56 12.26
C VAL A 42 26.18 -2.02 12.37
N ILE A 43 25.25 -2.93 12.06
CA ILE A 43 25.44 -4.38 12.05
C ILE A 43 25.60 -4.91 10.63
N TYR A 44 24.85 -4.34 9.69
CA TYR A 44 24.91 -4.65 8.26
C TYR A 44 24.50 -3.43 7.45
N ALA A 45 25.18 -3.15 6.34
CA ALA A 45 24.86 -2.07 5.42
C ALA A 45 25.10 -2.49 3.97
N GLN A 46 24.15 -2.14 3.09
CA GLN A 46 24.27 -2.26 1.63
C GLN A 46 23.58 -1.04 1.00
N GLY A 47 24.29 -0.24 0.22
CA GLY A 47 23.74 1.00 -0.37
C GLY A 47 23.10 1.94 0.66
N ALA A 48 23.60 1.93 1.90
CA ALA A 48 22.84 2.46 3.03
C ALA A 48 22.63 3.98 2.99
N THR A 49 23.53 4.71 2.33
CA THR A 49 23.46 6.15 2.08
C THR A 49 22.91 6.50 0.70
N ASP A 50 22.58 5.50 -0.14
CA ASP A 50 22.09 5.76 -1.50
C ASP A 50 20.70 6.41 -1.48
N PRO A 51 20.49 7.46 -2.30
CA PRO A 51 19.20 8.14 -2.37
C PRO A 51 18.14 7.19 -2.95
N TRP A 52 16.96 7.17 -2.33
CA TRP A 52 15.87 6.30 -2.70
C TRP A 52 14.52 7.00 -2.60
N TYR A 53 13.55 6.61 -3.43
CA TYR A 53 12.17 7.12 -3.30
C TYR A 53 11.48 6.47 -2.09
N PRO A 54 11.09 7.24 -1.05
CA PRO A 54 10.64 6.67 0.23
C PRO A 54 9.33 5.89 0.13
N ALA A 55 8.41 6.29 -0.76
CA ALA A 55 7.00 5.91 -0.67
C ALA A 55 6.43 6.24 0.73
N SER A 56 5.40 5.53 1.18
CA SER A 56 4.74 5.80 2.48
C SER A 56 5.58 5.63 3.75
N ILE A 57 6.89 5.28 3.69
CA ILE A 57 7.77 5.40 4.87
C ILE A 57 8.01 6.87 5.25
N THR A 58 7.81 7.82 4.32
CA THR A 58 7.71 9.28 4.59
C THR A 58 6.80 9.60 5.76
N LYS A 59 5.73 8.83 5.97
CA LYS A 59 4.76 9.06 7.05
C LYS A 59 5.37 8.91 8.45
N LEU A 60 6.55 8.29 8.59
CA LEU A 60 7.32 8.31 9.84
C LEU A 60 7.86 9.72 10.16
N MET A 61 8.27 10.49 9.15
CA MET A 61 8.71 11.88 9.34
C MET A 61 7.51 12.76 9.66
N THR A 62 6.37 12.53 9.00
CA THR A 62 5.09 13.18 9.32
C THR A 62 4.67 12.94 10.77
N ALA A 63 4.79 11.70 11.26
CA ALA A 63 4.55 11.37 12.66
C ALA A 63 5.58 12.03 13.60
N TYR A 64 6.87 12.02 13.24
CA TYR A 64 7.92 12.67 14.02
C TYR A 64 7.66 14.17 14.20
N VAL A 65 7.38 14.90 13.11
CA VAL A 65 7.06 16.34 13.14
C VAL A 65 5.81 16.61 13.97
N ALA A 66 4.73 15.85 13.76
CA ALA A 66 3.51 16.02 14.52
C ALA A 66 3.70 15.80 16.04
N LEU A 67 4.41 14.73 16.42
CA LEU A 67 4.74 14.45 17.82
C LEU A 67 5.71 15.48 18.42
N ASP A 68 6.64 16.03 17.62
CA ASP A 68 7.54 17.11 18.07
C ASP A 68 6.78 18.42 18.32
N LEU A 69 5.77 18.75 17.50
CA LEU A 69 4.87 19.88 17.73
C LEU A 69 4.00 19.67 18.99
N VAL A 70 3.54 18.44 19.25
CA VAL A 70 2.86 18.08 20.50
C VAL A 70 3.78 18.26 21.71
N ARG A 71 5.02 17.73 21.64
CA ARG A 71 6.03 17.87 22.70
C ARG A 71 6.42 19.33 22.96
N GLN A 72 6.36 20.18 21.95
CA GLN A 72 6.58 21.63 22.07
C GLN A 72 5.35 22.40 22.60
N GLY A 73 4.23 21.73 22.88
CA GLY A 73 2.99 22.37 23.33
C GLY A 73 2.30 23.24 22.27
N LYS A 74 2.70 23.14 20.99
CA LYS A 74 2.12 23.93 19.89
C LYS A 74 0.75 23.41 19.45
N VAL A 75 0.52 22.12 19.64
CA VAL A 75 -0.73 21.40 19.40
C VAL A 75 -0.88 20.29 20.45
N SER A 76 -2.07 19.73 20.64
CA SER A 76 -2.29 18.51 21.42
C SER A 76 -2.67 17.32 20.54
N LEU A 77 -2.69 16.11 21.11
CA LEU A 77 -3.23 14.92 20.44
C LEU A 77 -4.74 15.05 20.11
N ASP A 78 -5.48 15.88 20.84
CA ASP A 78 -6.90 16.17 20.62
C ASP A 78 -7.15 17.29 19.58
N THR A 79 -6.09 17.85 18.99
CA THR A 79 -6.21 18.87 17.95
C THR A 79 -7.00 18.33 16.77
N LEU A 80 -8.11 18.99 16.42
CA LEU A 80 -8.92 18.62 15.29
C LEU A 80 -8.25 19.06 13.98
N LEU A 81 -8.04 18.11 13.08
CA LEU A 81 -7.55 18.32 11.73
C LEU A 81 -8.73 18.22 10.78
N THR A 82 -8.92 19.23 9.93
CA THR A 82 -9.97 19.23 8.92
C THR A 82 -9.47 18.63 7.61
N ILE A 83 -10.22 17.66 7.07
CA ILE A 83 -9.98 17.11 5.73
C ILE A 83 -10.38 18.17 4.70
N SER A 84 -9.41 18.69 3.95
CA SER A 84 -9.66 19.63 2.85
C SER A 84 -10.16 18.93 1.58
N PRO A 85 -10.65 19.68 0.57
CA PRO A 85 -10.90 19.14 -0.76
C PRO A 85 -9.65 18.53 -1.42
N ALA A 86 -8.46 19.10 -1.18
CA ALA A 86 -7.19 18.58 -1.68
C ALA A 86 -6.85 17.24 -1.01
N ALA A 87 -6.91 17.19 0.32
CA ALA A 87 -6.73 15.96 1.10
C ALA A 87 -7.66 14.83 0.62
N ALA A 88 -8.95 15.13 0.43
CA ALA A 88 -9.92 14.14 -0.03
C ALA A 88 -9.66 13.67 -1.48
N ALA A 89 -9.06 14.51 -2.33
CA ALA A 89 -8.74 14.20 -3.73
C ALA A 89 -7.55 13.24 -3.89
N GLU A 90 -6.67 13.14 -2.89
CA GLU A 90 -5.46 12.32 -2.93
C GLU A 90 -5.69 10.86 -3.41
N PRO A 91 -4.74 10.24 -4.12
CA PRO A 91 -4.88 8.86 -4.59
C PRO A 91 -4.82 7.83 -3.44
N PRO A 92 -5.44 6.64 -3.57
CA PRO A 92 -5.32 5.56 -2.58
C PRO A 92 -3.86 5.09 -2.35
N SER A 93 -3.49 4.49 -1.21
CA SER A 93 -4.31 4.16 -0.04
C SER A 93 -4.84 5.40 0.67
N LYS A 94 -6.12 5.43 1.01
CA LYS A 94 -6.78 6.52 1.73
C LYS A 94 -7.91 6.03 2.63
N MET A 95 -8.47 6.90 3.47
CA MET A 95 -9.71 6.63 4.22
C MET A 95 -10.96 6.95 3.39
N GLY A 96 -10.88 7.98 2.54
CA GLY A 96 -12.01 8.44 1.74
C GLY A 96 -12.97 9.34 2.52
N PHE A 97 -12.47 10.03 3.54
CA PHE A 97 -13.25 11.02 4.28
C PHE A 97 -13.69 12.18 3.38
N LYS A 98 -14.88 12.73 3.64
CA LYS A 98 -15.43 13.85 2.87
C LYS A 98 -14.74 15.16 3.29
N PRO A 99 -14.61 16.16 2.40
CA PRO A 99 -14.17 17.50 2.79
C PRO A 99 -15.01 18.05 3.95
N GLY A 100 -14.37 18.72 4.90
CA GLY A 100 -14.99 19.20 6.13
C GLY A 100 -15.09 18.16 7.26
N THR A 101 -14.77 16.88 7.01
CA THR A 101 -14.64 15.89 8.09
C THR A 101 -13.51 16.31 9.02
N GLN A 102 -13.73 16.25 10.34
CA GLN A 102 -12.71 16.50 11.35
C GLN A 102 -12.26 15.20 12.01
N ILE A 103 -10.97 15.09 12.34
CA ILE A 103 -10.36 13.98 13.08
C ILE A 103 -9.36 14.52 14.10
N THR A 104 -9.27 13.95 15.30
CA THR A 104 -8.17 14.29 16.22
C THR A 104 -6.82 13.84 15.68
N LEU A 105 -5.75 14.56 16.03
CA LEU A 105 -4.39 14.21 15.65
C LEU A 105 -3.99 12.79 16.08
N ASP A 106 -4.41 12.33 17.25
CA ASP A 106 -4.23 10.93 17.70
C ASP A 106 -4.85 9.91 16.73
N ASN A 107 -6.14 10.08 16.37
CA ASN A 107 -6.80 9.23 15.37
C ASN A 107 -6.10 9.30 14.02
N ALA A 108 -5.67 10.50 13.60
CA ALA A 108 -4.95 10.71 12.36
C ALA A 108 -3.61 9.95 12.32
N LEU A 109 -2.83 10.02 13.41
CA LEU A 109 -1.57 9.29 13.59
C LEU A 109 -1.80 7.76 13.51
N LYS A 110 -2.80 7.23 14.23
CA LYS A 110 -3.18 5.81 14.18
C LYS A 110 -3.53 5.35 12.77
N ILE A 111 -4.30 6.17 12.04
CA ILE A 111 -4.70 5.90 10.66
C ILE A 111 -3.49 5.90 9.70
N ILE A 112 -2.57 6.87 9.79
CA ILE A 112 -1.42 6.94 8.88
C ILE A 112 -0.39 5.85 9.16
N MET A 113 -0.26 5.36 10.39
CA MET A 113 0.65 4.26 10.71
C MET A 113 0.11 2.90 10.25
N VAL A 114 -1.20 2.66 10.40
CA VAL A 114 -1.80 1.35 10.06
C VAL A 114 -2.31 1.27 8.62
N LYS A 115 -3.28 2.13 8.24
CA LYS A 115 -3.89 2.12 6.90
C LYS A 115 -3.02 2.81 5.85
N SER A 116 -2.02 3.59 6.29
CA SER A 116 -1.11 4.34 5.41
C SER A 116 -1.83 5.36 4.53
N ALA A 117 -2.89 5.96 5.07
CA ALA A 117 -3.82 6.81 4.33
C ALA A 117 -3.18 8.13 3.87
N ASN A 118 -3.28 8.44 2.58
CA ASN A 118 -2.67 9.61 1.95
C ASN A 118 -3.45 10.89 2.22
N ASP A 119 -4.78 10.81 2.24
CA ASP A 119 -5.71 11.89 2.59
C ASP A 119 -5.47 12.41 4.02
N VAL A 120 -5.37 11.49 4.98
CA VAL A 120 -5.09 11.84 6.39
C VAL A 120 -3.68 12.41 6.56
N ALA A 121 -2.67 11.86 5.87
CA ALA A 121 -1.32 12.41 5.94
C ALA A 121 -1.23 13.81 5.29
N TRP A 122 -1.95 14.04 4.18
CA TRP A 122 -2.08 15.37 3.57
C TRP A 122 -2.75 16.36 4.51
N ALA A 123 -3.86 15.97 5.16
CA ALA A 123 -4.55 16.80 6.14
C ALA A 123 -3.68 17.14 7.36
N ILE A 124 -2.88 16.20 7.88
CA ILE A 124 -1.87 16.49 8.92
C ILE A 124 -0.92 17.59 8.42
N GLY A 125 -0.43 17.47 7.19
CA GLY A 125 0.46 18.47 6.59
C GLY A 125 -0.17 19.86 6.52
N GLU A 126 -1.33 19.98 5.88
CA GLU A 126 -2.04 21.27 5.74
C GLU A 126 -2.38 21.91 7.09
N ASN A 127 -2.94 21.15 8.03
CA ASN A 127 -3.43 21.71 9.30
C ASN A 127 -2.27 22.08 10.25
N LEU A 128 -1.15 21.35 10.24
CA LEU A 128 -0.02 21.60 11.15
C LEU A 128 1.07 22.51 10.56
N GLY A 129 1.22 22.54 9.23
CA GLY A 129 2.20 23.40 8.53
C GLY A 129 1.59 24.64 7.89
N GLY A 130 0.27 24.84 7.96
CA GLY A 130 -0.48 25.89 7.24
C GLY A 130 -0.62 25.62 5.74
N SER A 131 0.31 24.88 5.14
CA SER A 131 0.26 24.32 3.79
C SER A 131 1.11 23.05 3.70
N VAL A 132 0.98 22.29 2.61
CA VAL A 132 1.84 21.11 2.37
C VAL A 132 3.31 21.48 2.22
N ASP A 133 3.64 22.58 1.53
CA ASP A 133 5.02 23.05 1.40
C ASP A 133 5.56 23.53 2.77
N GLY A 134 4.77 24.26 3.56
CA GLY A 134 5.16 24.69 4.91
C GLY A 134 5.39 23.50 5.86
N PHE A 135 4.62 22.42 5.73
CA PHE A 135 4.90 21.19 6.47
C PHE A 135 6.13 20.46 5.94
N ALA A 136 6.38 20.46 4.62
CA ALA A 136 7.61 19.92 4.05
C ALA A 136 8.85 20.66 4.58
N ASP A 137 8.78 21.98 4.79
CA ASP A 137 9.84 22.73 5.47
C ASP A 137 10.07 22.25 6.90
N LEU A 138 9.01 22.03 7.70
CA LEU A 138 9.12 21.44 9.04
C LEU A 138 9.74 20.02 9.02
N MET A 139 9.42 19.21 8.02
CA MET A 139 10.03 17.88 7.82
C MET A 139 11.52 17.99 7.47
N ASN A 140 11.91 18.97 6.66
CA ASN A 140 13.30 19.23 6.30
C ASN A 140 14.10 19.83 7.48
N ASP A 141 13.49 20.66 8.33
CA ASP A 141 14.10 21.12 9.59
C ASP A 141 14.29 19.99 10.61
N ALA A 142 13.30 19.08 10.73
CA ALA A 142 13.45 17.87 11.51
C ALA A 142 14.59 16.98 10.98
N ALA A 143 14.65 16.76 9.67
CA ALA A 143 15.74 16.01 9.03
C ALA A 143 17.12 16.62 9.32
N ARG A 144 17.28 17.95 9.17
CA ARG A 144 18.51 18.67 9.52
C ARG A 144 18.91 18.47 10.99
N ARG A 145 17.99 18.68 11.94
CA ARG A 145 18.26 18.50 13.38
C ARG A 145 18.62 17.06 13.75
N LEU A 146 18.08 16.08 13.04
CA LEU A 146 18.37 14.66 13.25
C LEU A 146 19.68 14.19 12.59
N GLY A 147 20.34 15.02 11.78
CA GLY A 147 21.52 14.60 11.01
C GLY A 147 21.18 13.69 9.83
N MET A 148 19.96 13.81 9.30
CA MET A 148 19.50 13.10 8.10
C MET A 148 19.99 13.85 6.85
N ARG A 149 21.17 13.48 6.34
CA ARG A 149 21.94 14.21 5.33
C ARG A 149 21.61 13.80 3.89
N GLU A 150 21.01 12.62 3.72
CA GLU A 150 20.65 12.04 2.42
C GLU A 150 19.12 12.01 2.24
N SER A 151 18.41 12.96 2.87
CA SER A 151 16.96 13.06 2.85
C SER A 151 16.49 14.45 2.43
N ARG A 152 15.40 14.48 1.65
CA ARG A 152 14.64 15.68 1.37
C ARG A 152 13.16 15.33 1.25
N TRP A 153 12.31 16.13 1.87
CA TRP A 153 10.86 15.94 1.89
C TRP A 153 10.17 17.03 1.07
N ALA A 154 9.10 16.64 0.38
CA ALA A 154 8.28 17.53 -0.44
C ALA A 154 6.76 17.32 -0.22
N ASN A 155 6.36 16.24 0.44
CA ASN A 155 4.97 16.00 0.83
C ASN A 155 4.90 15.11 2.10
N PRO A 156 3.82 15.17 2.90
CA PRO A 156 3.68 14.39 4.14
C PRO A 156 3.29 12.92 3.90
N ASN A 157 2.97 12.51 2.67
CA ASN A 157 2.38 11.20 2.41
C ASN A 157 3.30 10.21 1.67
N GLY A 158 4.38 10.69 1.05
CA GLY A 158 5.32 9.85 0.30
C GLY A 158 4.88 9.52 -1.13
N LEU A 159 3.93 10.27 -1.70
CA LEU A 159 3.59 10.14 -3.11
C LEU A 159 4.74 10.63 -4.01
N PRO A 160 4.78 10.20 -5.29
CA PRO A 160 5.88 10.52 -6.20
C PRO A 160 6.06 12.03 -6.40
N ASP A 161 7.21 12.54 -5.99
CA ASP A 161 7.70 13.89 -6.29
C ASP A 161 9.22 13.79 -6.52
N PRO A 162 9.77 14.26 -7.66
CA PRO A 162 11.22 14.20 -7.92
C PRO A 162 12.05 15.04 -6.94
N ARG A 163 11.43 15.94 -6.17
CA ARG A 163 12.06 16.73 -5.11
C ARG A 163 12.29 15.93 -3.81
N GLN A 164 11.79 14.70 -3.72
CA GLN A 164 11.72 13.91 -2.48
C GLN A 164 12.48 12.59 -2.54
N TRP A 165 13.37 12.36 -1.57
CA TRP A 165 14.15 11.13 -1.40
C TRP A 165 14.60 10.93 0.05
N THR A 166 15.09 9.74 0.38
CA THR A 166 15.71 9.36 1.67
C THR A 166 16.78 8.30 1.45
N SER A 167 17.65 8.07 2.44
CA SER A 167 18.53 6.89 2.48
C SER A 167 18.07 5.85 3.52
N ALA A 168 18.66 4.66 3.53
CA ALA A 168 18.41 3.66 4.58
C ALA A 168 19.01 4.11 5.93
N ARG A 169 20.17 4.78 5.90
CA ARG A 169 20.82 5.45 7.05
C ARG A 169 19.86 6.41 7.72
N ASP A 170 19.29 7.32 6.94
CA ASP A 170 18.41 8.36 7.46
C ASP A 170 17.09 7.81 7.99
N MET A 171 16.52 6.80 7.33
CA MET A 171 15.32 6.12 7.85
C MET A 171 15.59 5.35 9.15
N ALA A 172 16.81 4.83 9.36
CA ALA A 172 17.21 4.23 10.64
C ALA A 172 17.45 5.30 11.72
N ILE A 173 18.03 6.46 11.37
CA ILE A 173 18.14 7.63 12.27
C ILE A 173 16.74 8.08 12.73
N LEU A 174 15.80 8.22 11.80
CA LEU A 174 14.41 8.59 12.08
C LEU A 174 13.68 7.55 12.95
N GLY A 175 13.88 6.25 12.67
CA GLY A 175 13.34 5.17 13.50
C GLY A 175 13.87 5.22 14.93
N ARG A 176 15.19 5.40 15.12
CA ARG A 176 15.81 5.59 16.43
C ARG A 176 15.27 6.84 17.13
N ALA A 177 15.15 7.96 16.42
CA ALA A 177 14.63 9.20 16.95
C ALA A 177 13.20 9.03 17.48
N LEU A 178 12.29 8.43 16.69
CA LEU A 178 10.92 8.13 17.13
C LEU A 178 10.87 7.25 18.40
N ILE A 179 11.72 6.23 18.49
CA ILE A 179 11.79 5.33 19.66
C ILE A 179 12.37 6.02 20.90
N ARG A 180 13.35 6.91 20.73
CA ARG A 180 14.05 7.65 21.80
C ARG A 180 13.24 8.84 22.31
N ASP A 181 12.70 9.63 21.39
CA ASP A 181 12.17 10.97 21.65
C ASP A 181 10.68 10.96 22.03
N PHE A 182 9.95 9.90 21.67
CA PHE A 182 8.51 9.73 21.95
C PHE A 182 8.24 8.34 22.55
N PRO A 183 8.79 8.02 23.74
CA PRO A 183 8.65 6.71 24.37
C PRO A 183 7.19 6.31 24.61
N ASP A 184 6.34 7.29 24.95
CA ASP A 184 4.91 7.08 25.24
C ASP A 184 4.11 6.78 23.96
N SER A 185 4.59 7.23 22.80
CA SER A 185 3.97 6.97 21.50
C SER A 185 4.40 5.63 20.88
N ARG A 186 5.26 4.83 21.52
CA ARG A 186 5.77 3.56 20.93
C ARG A 186 4.67 2.60 20.49
N ALA A 187 3.58 2.53 21.25
CA ALA A 187 2.44 1.66 20.94
C ALA A 187 1.85 1.92 19.55
N LEU A 188 1.93 3.15 19.05
CA LEU A 188 1.46 3.59 17.72
C LEU A 188 2.04 2.76 16.57
N PHE A 189 3.31 2.36 16.67
CA PHE A 189 4.02 1.64 15.60
C PHE A 189 3.71 0.13 15.60
N SER A 190 3.25 -0.39 16.73
CA SER A 190 2.91 -1.81 16.94
C SER A 190 1.44 -2.15 16.66
N ILE A 191 0.59 -1.16 16.33
CA ILE A 191 -0.85 -1.38 16.11
C ILE A 191 -1.07 -2.36 14.96
N SER A 192 -1.64 -3.54 15.29
CA SER A 192 -1.86 -4.64 14.34
C SER A 192 -2.99 -4.37 13.33
N ALA A 193 -4.02 -3.64 13.76
CA ALA A 193 -5.17 -3.24 12.97
C ALA A 193 -5.83 -2.01 13.58
N ILE A 194 -6.60 -1.27 12.78
CA ILE A 194 -7.56 -0.27 13.25
C ILE A 194 -8.97 -0.65 12.84
N GLN A 195 -9.97 -0.16 13.56
CA GLN A 195 -11.37 -0.30 13.21
C GLN A 195 -12.04 1.08 13.11
N PHE A 196 -12.62 1.37 11.94
CA PHE A 196 -13.44 2.56 11.71
C PHE A 196 -14.88 2.13 11.43
N GLY A 197 -15.79 2.45 12.35
CA GLY A 197 -17.16 1.92 12.32
C GLY A 197 -17.18 0.39 12.29
N ARG A 198 -17.71 -0.19 11.20
CA ARG A 198 -17.72 -1.65 10.95
C ARG A 198 -16.50 -2.18 10.20
N SER A 199 -15.62 -1.30 9.71
CA SER A 199 -14.50 -1.66 8.84
C SER A 199 -13.21 -1.86 9.63
N VAL A 200 -12.78 -3.11 9.76
CA VAL A 200 -11.44 -3.46 10.26
C VAL A 200 -10.42 -3.36 9.12
N MET A 201 -9.29 -2.71 9.40
CA MET A 201 -8.17 -2.54 8.46
C MET A 201 -6.88 -3.01 9.14
N ALA A 202 -6.29 -4.08 8.63
CA ALA A 202 -5.03 -4.61 9.13
C ALA A 202 -3.84 -3.74 8.72
N ASN A 203 -2.77 -3.79 9.52
CA ASN A 203 -1.51 -3.13 9.21
C ASN A 203 -0.81 -3.82 8.02
N HIS A 204 -0.27 -3.00 7.11
CA HIS A 204 0.52 -3.42 5.95
C HIS A 204 1.87 -4.04 6.31
N ASN A 205 2.41 -3.76 7.51
CA ASN A 205 3.65 -4.35 7.99
C ASN A 205 3.46 -5.86 8.23
N GLY A 206 4.01 -6.69 7.33
CA GLY A 206 3.90 -8.15 7.40
C GLY A 206 4.48 -8.72 8.68
N LEU A 207 5.50 -8.08 9.26
CA LEU A 207 6.24 -8.60 10.42
C LEU A 207 5.41 -8.55 11.72
N LEU A 208 4.49 -7.60 11.87
CA LEU A 208 3.66 -7.47 13.07
C LEU A 208 2.76 -8.71 13.24
N GLY A 209 2.89 -9.36 14.40
CA GLY A 209 2.20 -10.60 14.73
C GLY A 209 2.69 -11.84 13.97
N ARG A 210 3.75 -11.75 13.14
CA ARG A 210 4.35 -12.90 12.42
C ARG A 210 5.81 -13.15 12.77
N TYR A 211 6.57 -12.10 13.11
CA TYR A 211 7.98 -12.19 13.50
C TYR A 211 8.13 -11.93 15.00
N ALA A 212 8.79 -12.85 15.72
CA ALA A 212 8.92 -12.78 17.18
C ALA A 212 9.72 -11.55 17.62
N GLY A 213 9.07 -10.67 18.38
CA GLY A 213 9.62 -9.41 18.89
C GLY A 213 9.33 -8.18 18.02
N ALA A 214 8.72 -8.32 16.82
CA ALA A 214 8.44 -7.19 15.95
C ALA A 214 7.42 -6.20 16.55
N ASP A 215 7.82 -4.93 16.67
CA ASP A 215 7.04 -3.87 17.32
C ASP A 215 6.96 -2.57 16.49
N GLY A 216 7.43 -2.59 15.24
CA GLY A 216 7.21 -1.50 14.30
C GLY A 216 7.83 -1.73 12.91
N MET A 217 7.87 -0.72 12.04
CA MET A 217 7.24 0.59 12.18
C MET A 217 6.36 0.94 10.98
N LYS A 218 6.91 1.00 9.75
CA LYS A 218 6.16 1.47 8.59
C LYS A 218 6.65 0.88 7.27
N THR A 219 5.70 0.42 6.45
CA THR A 219 5.91 0.03 5.05
C THR A 219 5.69 1.19 4.07
N GLY A 220 6.26 1.09 2.88
CA GLY A 220 5.97 1.96 1.74
C GLY A 220 5.93 1.18 0.43
N PHE A 221 5.09 1.61 -0.51
CA PHE A 221 5.12 1.15 -1.89
C PHE A 221 4.72 2.28 -2.84
N ILE A 222 5.55 2.54 -3.84
CA ILE A 222 5.21 3.20 -5.10
C ILE A 222 6.04 2.52 -6.20
N CYS A 223 5.55 2.53 -7.44
CA CYS A 223 6.24 1.87 -8.56
C CYS A 223 7.72 2.26 -8.69
N SER A 224 8.06 3.54 -8.49
CA SER A 224 9.42 4.05 -8.62
C SER A 224 10.34 3.75 -7.44
N GLY A 225 9.78 3.42 -6.26
CA GLY A 225 10.55 3.08 -5.06
C GLY A 225 10.57 1.59 -4.71
N GLY A 226 9.75 0.76 -5.38
CA GLY A 226 9.55 -0.63 -4.99
C GLY A 226 8.85 -0.77 -3.63
N PHE A 227 8.99 -1.94 -3.00
CA PHE A 227 8.48 -2.23 -1.66
C PHE A 227 9.55 -1.92 -0.60
N ASN A 228 9.21 -1.00 0.30
CA ASN A 228 10.06 -0.48 1.37
C ASN A 228 9.50 -0.84 2.75
N VAL A 229 10.36 -0.90 3.76
CA VAL A 229 9.99 -0.95 5.18
C VAL A 229 11.09 -0.42 6.08
N VAL A 230 10.67 0.29 7.13
CA VAL A 230 11.43 0.47 8.37
C VAL A 230 10.75 -0.39 9.41
N ALA A 231 11.47 -1.40 9.91
CA ALA A 231 10.99 -2.33 10.91
C ALA A 231 11.81 -2.20 12.20
N SER A 232 11.18 -2.44 13.35
CA SER A 232 11.90 -2.67 14.62
C SER A 232 11.41 -3.95 15.27
N ALA A 233 12.33 -4.61 15.98
CA ALA A 233 12.05 -5.78 16.78
C ALA A 233 12.89 -5.76 18.06
N THR A 234 12.36 -6.31 19.15
CA THR A 234 13.02 -6.40 20.45
C THR A 234 13.09 -7.87 20.90
N ARG A 235 14.27 -8.36 21.30
CA ARG A 235 14.48 -9.69 21.91
C ARG A 235 15.46 -9.56 23.07
N ASN A 236 15.15 -10.17 24.21
CA ASN A 236 16.00 -10.21 25.41
C ASN A 236 16.54 -8.82 25.83
N GLY A 237 15.67 -7.80 25.77
CA GLY A 237 16.01 -6.41 26.10
C GLY A 237 16.73 -5.63 25.00
N ARG A 238 17.32 -6.29 23.99
CA ARG A 238 18.00 -5.63 22.86
C ARG A 238 17.03 -5.34 21.73
N ARG A 239 17.10 -4.11 21.19
CA ARG A 239 16.27 -3.65 20.08
C ARG A 239 17.10 -3.47 18.80
N ILE A 240 16.61 -4.05 17.70
CA ILE A 240 17.17 -3.89 16.36
C ILE A 240 16.21 -3.04 15.51
N ILE A 241 16.77 -2.23 14.62
CA ILE A 241 16.04 -1.58 13.52
C ILE A 241 16.61 -2.09 12.20
N THR A 242 15.72 -2.51 11.32
CA THR A 242 16.03 -3.01 9.98
C THR A 242 15.32 -2.12 8.96
N VAL A 243 16.07 -1.58 8.01
CA VAL A 243 15.54 -0.84 6.86
C VAL A 243 15.81 -1.66 5.60
N VAL A 244 14.78 -1.87 4.80
CA VAL A 244 14.84 -2.59 3.52
C VAL A 244 14.06 -1.79 2.50
N MET A 245 14.69 -1.45 1.37
CA MET A 245 14.07 -0.67 0.30
C MET A 245 14.14 -1.40 -1.05
N GLY A 246 13.34 -0.98 -2.01
CA GLY A 246 13.46 -1.41 -3.42
C GLY A 246 13.10 -2.85 -3.74
N GLN A 247 12.47 -3.59 -2.83
CA GLN A 247 12.15 -5.00 -3.06
C GLN A 247 11.00 -5.16 -4.06
N PRO A 248 10.89 -6.29 -4.79
CA PRO A 248 9.93 -6.39 -5.89
C PRO A 248 8.52 -6.83 -5.47
N SER A 249 8.35 -7.35 -4.25
CA SER A 249 7.03 -7.71 -3.70
C SER A 249 6.97 -7.44 -2.19
N ALA A 250 5.75 -7.27 -1.66
CA ALA A 250 5.51 -7.16 -0.21
C ALA A 250 6.08 -8.38 0.55
N ARG A 251 5.86 -9.58 0.02
CA ARG A 251 6.39 -10.84 0.57
C ARG A 251 7.92 -10.85 0.65
N GLU A 252 8.61 -10.46 -0.42
CA GLU A 252 10.09 -10.41 -0.42
C GLU A 252 10.63 -9.33 0.51
N ARG A 253 9.95 -8.18 0.60
CA ARG A 253 10.22 -7.12 1.58
C ARG A 253 10.13 -7.66 3.01
N ASP A 254 9.07 -8.37 3.35
CA ASP A 254 8.84 -8.87 4.71
C ASP A 254 9.78 -10.05 5.06
N LEU A 255 10.06 -10.96 4.11
CA LEU A 255 11.05 -12.04 4.28
C LEU A 255 12.47 -11.49 4.42
N LYS A 256 12.88 -10.52 3.59
CA LYS A 256 14.21 -9.91 3.67
C LYS A 256 14.42 -9.17 5.00
N ALA A 257 13.40 -8.48 5.50
CA ALA A 257 13.47 -7.81 6.79
C ALA A 257 13.59 -8.82 7.96
N ALA A 258 12.89 -9.95 7.90
CA ALA A 258 13.05 -11.03 8.89
C ALA A 258 14.45 -11.67 8.87
N ASP A 259 15.00 -11.94 7.68
CA ASP A 259 16.39 -12.43 7.53
C ASP A 259 17.42 -11.49 8.14
N LEU A 260 17.25 -10.19 7.91
CA LEU A 260 18.13 -9.16 8.45
C LEU A 260 17.97 -8.97 9.96
N PHE A 261 16.78 -9.20 10.53
CA PHE A 261 16.62 -9.27 11.98
C PHE A 261 17.28 -10.53 12.57
N ASP A 262 17.09 -11.71 11.98
CA ASP A 262 17.70 -12.95 12.49
C ASP A 262 19.24 -12.86 12.42
N TYR A 263 19.78 -12.28 11.35
CA TYR A 263 21.20 -11.89 11.29
C TYR A 263 21.56 -10.90 12.40
N GLY A 264 20.80 -9.80 12.54
CA GLY A 264 21.06 -8.72 13.49
C GLY A 264 21.09 -9.16 14.96
N PHE A 265 20.17 -10.05 15.35
CA PHE A 265 20.15 -10.65 16.69
C PHE A 265 21.28 -11.65 16.91
N GLY A 266 21.78 -12.30 15.85
CA GLY A 266 22.94 -13.19 15.91
C GLY A 266 24.30 -12.47 15.98
N GLN A 267 24.38 -11.19 15.61
CA GLN A 267 25.61 -10.40 15.68
C GLN A 267 25.70 -9.56 16.97
N THR A 268 26.88 -9.47 17.56
CA THR A 268 27.19 -8.49 18.62
C THR A 268 27.84 -7.24 18.01
N THR A 269 27.55 -6.08 18.59
CA THR A 269 28.19 -4.80 18.21
C THR A 269 29.22 -4.41 19.26
N GLY A 270 30.44 -4.14 18.82
CA GLY A 270 31.56 -3.75 19.69
C GLY A 270 31.89 -2.26 19.59
N TRP A 271 32.90 -1.83 20.35
CA TRP A 271 33.42 -0.47 20.29
C TRP A 271 33.90 -0.09 18.88
N THR A 272 34.51 -1.04 18.15
CA THR A 272 35.00 -0.93 16.76
C THR A 272 33.91 -0.90 15.69
N SER A 273 32.66 -1.27 16.00
CA SER A 273 31.56 -1.21 15.02
C SER A 273 31.34 0.24 14.57
N GLN A 274 31.11 0.47 13.28
CA GLN A 274 30.81 1.82 12.77
C GLN A 274 29.46 2.32 13.34
N SER A 275 29.34 3.63 13.55
CA SER A 275 28.05 4.27 13.87
C SER A 275 27.37 4.76 12.59
N LEU A 276 26.07 5.03 12.66
CA LEU A 276 25.29 5.67 11.59
C LEU A 276 25.96 6.94 11.03
N ASP A 277 26.59 7.75 11.87
CA ASP A 277 27.26 9.00 11.46
C ASP A 277 28.65 8.82 10.83
N ALA A 278 29.22 7.63 10.93
CA ALA A 278 30.51 7.28 10.31
C ALA A 278 30.35 6.59 8.94
N LEU A 279 29.11 6.41 8.45
CA LEU A 279 28.86 5.87 7.12
C LEU A 279 29.24 6.90 6.03
N PRO A 280 29.90 6.49 4.93
CA PRO A 280 30.30 7.40 3.86
C PRO A 280 29.09 7.86 3.04
N SER A 281 29.10 9.11 2.60
CA SER A 281 28.11 9.66 1.66
C SER A 281 28.04 8.83 0.37
N SER A 282 26.84 8.70 -0.21
CA SER A 282 26.66 8.03 -1.49
C SER A 282 27.36 8.78 -2.63
N SER A 283 27.86 8.03 -3.61
CA SER A 283 28.31 8.57 -4.90
C SER A 283 27.15 8.86 -5.87
N SER A 284 25.95 8.36 -5.59
CA SER A 284 24.73 8.69 -6.36
C SER A 284 24.05 9.92 -5.80
N SER A 285 23.62 10.82 -6.69
CA SER A 285 22.89 12.05 -6.35
C SER A 285 21.38 11.97 -6.58
N GLN A 286 20.86 10.89 -7.18
CA GLN A 286 19.44 10.75 -7.51
C GLN A 286 18.92 9.32 -7.29
N PRO A 287 17.67 9.15 -6.83
CA PRO A 287 17.05 7.83 -6.76
C PRO A 287 16.84 7.18 -8.14
N PRO A 288 17.10 5.87 -8.29
CA PRO A 288 16.72 5.13 -9.48
C PRO A 288 15.19 4.99 -9.59
N ASP A 289 14.63 5.02 -10.80
CA ASP A 289 13.21 4.71 -11.02
C ASP A 289 13.01 3.20 -11.18
N MET A 290 12.43 2.57 -10.14
CA MET A 290 12.10 1.14 -10.15
C MET A 290 10.88 0.78 -11.00
N ARG A 291 10.11 1.76 -11.51
CA ARG A 291 8.83 1.52 -12.22
C ARG A 291 8.94 0.50 -13.37
N PRO A 292 9.98 0.49 -14.22
CA PRO A 292 10.10 -0.48 -15.32
C PRO A 292 10.18 -1.94 -14.84
N TYR A 293 10.70 -2.17 -13.64
CA TYR A 293 10.90 -3.51 -13.07
C TYR A 293 9.69 -3.97 -12.24
N ILE A 294 9.01 -3.02 -11.58
CA ILE A 294 7.97 -3.29 -10.58
C ILE A 294 6.55 -3.18 -11.14
N CYS A 295 6.28 -2.18 -11.98
CA CYS A 295 4.95 -1.86 -12.50
C CYS A 295 4.96 -1.87 -14.04
N ASP A 296 5.43 -2.97 -14.64
CA ASP A 296 5.25 -3.22 -16.07
C ASP A 296 3.74 -3.20 -16.39
N LYS A 297 3.34 -2.34 -17.32
CA LYS A 297 1.94 -2.17 -17.77
C LYS A 297 1.32 -3.46 -18.32
N ARG A 298 2.13 -4.48 -18.63
CA ARG A 298 1.70 -5.81 -19.09
C ARG A 298 1.32 -6.76 -17.95
N LYS A 299 1.61 -6.43 -16.68
CA LYS A 299 1.35 -7.26 -15.51
C LYS A 299 0.28 -6.63 -14.61
N PRO A 300 -0.47 -7.43 -13.82
CA PRO A 300 -1.32 -6.89 -12.77
C PRO A 300 -0.51 -6.04 -11.78
N MET A 301 -1.12 -4.99 -11.25
CA MET A 301 -0.49 -4.15 -10.23
C MET A 301 -0.14 -4.97 -8.98
N PRO A 302 1.09 -4.85 -8.43
CA PRO A 302 1.45 -5.48 -7.18
C PRO A 302 0.53 -5.09 -6.02
N VAL A 303 0.14 -6.07 -5.19
CA VAL A 303 -0.69 -5.88 -3.99
C VAL A 303 0.14 -5.94 -2.71
N ASP A 304 -0.27 -5.21 -1.68
CA ASP A 304 0.37 -5.24 -0.35
C ASP A 304 -0.33 -6.28 0.56
N GLU A 305 0.43 -7.08 1.32
CA GLU A 305 -0.12 -8.24 2.06
C GLU A 305 -1.14 -7.85 3.15
N GLY A 306 -1.13 -6.59 3.62
CA GLY A 306 -2.05 -6.09 4.65
C GLY A 306 -3.53 -6.32 4.33
N GLN A 307 -3.92 -6.24 3.05
CA GLN A 307 -5.32 -6.45 2.65
C GLN A 307 -5.71 -7.94 2.62
N SER A 308 -4.76 -8.83 2.31
CA SER A 308 -4.96 -10.29 2.23
C SER A 308 -5.09 -10.96 3.61
N ALA A 309 -4.60 -10.33 4.68
CA ALA A 309 -4.70 -10.90 6.03
C ALA A 309 -6.16 -11.01 6.53
N ILE A 310 -7.03 -10.09 6.10
CA ILE A 310 -8.45 -10.06 6.51
C ILE A 310 -9.19 -11.25 5.87
N THR A 311 -8.99 -11.49 4.57
CA THR A 311 -9.61 -12.62 3.86
C THR A 311 -9.06 -13.97 4.32
N ALA A 312 -7.76 -14.06 4.64
CA ALA A 312 -7.17 -15.26 5.23
C ALA A 312 -7.79 -15.61 6.59
N SER A 313 -8.08 -14.63 7.45
CA SER A 313 -8.71 -14.88 8.77
C SER A 313 -10.12 -15.48 8.67
N ALA A 314 -10.89 -15.11 7.63
CA ALA A 314 -12.20 -15.67 7.36
C ALA A 314 -12.13 -17.10 6.78
N ALA A 315 -11.05 -17.43 6.05
CA ALA A 315 -10.83 -18.77 5.51
C ALA A 315 -10.19 -19.75 6.52
N ALA A 316 -9.41 -19.24 7.48
CA ALA A 316 -8.70 -20.05 8.48
C ALA A 316 -9.63 -20.68 9.55
N ALA A 317 -10.90 -20.27 9.62
CA ALA A 317 -11.89 -20.84 10.55
C ALA A 317 -12.35 -22.27 10.20
N GLY A 318 -11.70 -22.95 9.24
CA GLY A 318 -12.14 -24.26 8.73
C GLY A 318 -11.04 -25.23 8.28
N ALA A 319 -9.77 -25.03 8.68
CA ALA A 319 -8.67 -25.92 8.30
C ALA A 319 -7.84 -26.36 9.53
N SER A 320 -7.86 -27.66 9.84
CA SER A 320 -6.99 -28.28 10.84
C SER A 320 -5.55 -28.31 10.35
N ALA A 321 -4.59 -28.15 11.25
CA ALA A 321 -3.17 -28.20 10.94
C ALA A 321 -2.60 -29.60 11.29
N ASP A 322 -1.99 -30.26 10.30
CA ASP A 322 -1.23 -31.49 10.52
C ASP A 322 0.24 -31.34 10.10
N ASN A 323 1.09 -31.45 11.11
CA ASN A 323 2.47 -31.94 11.15
C ASN A 323 3.35 -31.90 9.88
N ALA A 324 4.46 -31.13 9.98
CA ALA A 324 5.75 -31.55 9.45
C ALA A 324 6.89 -31.05 10.36
N ASN A 325 7.53 -31.95 11.09
CA ASN A 325 8.70 -31.67 11.92
C ASN A 325 9.86 -32.57 11.47
N ALA A 326 10.92 -32.00 10.87
CA ALA A 326 12.19 -32.70 10.62
C ALA A 326 13.35 -31.73 10.30
N GLN A 327 14.17 -31.49 11.32
CA GLN A 327 15.64 -31.66 11.29
C GLN A 327 16.48 -30.89 10.24
N LEU A 328 17.32 -29.96 10.73
CA LEU A 328 18.47 -29.42 10.01
C LEU A 328 19.68 -29.31 10.95
N MET A 329 20.80 -29.93 10.58
CA MET A 329 22.09 -29.85 11.29
C MET A 329 23.23 -29.80 10.25
N GLY A 330 24.18 -28.90 10.47
CA GLY A 330 25.56 -28.99 9.97
C GLY A 330 25.83 -28.73 8.48
N ALA A 331 26.20 -27.51 8.13
CA ALA A 331 27.16 -27.23 7.05
C ALA A 331 27.90 -25.91 7.33
N ALA A 332 29.21 -25.87 7.07
CA ALA A 332 30.10 -24.76 7.43
C ALA A 332 29.94 -23.54 6.50
N ALA A 333 30.28 -22.35 7.03
CA ALA A 333 30.22 -21.10 6.29
C ALA A 333 31.50 -20.83 5.46
N PRO A 334 31.37 -20.31 4.23
CA PRO A 334 32.41 -19.53 3.55
C PRO A 334 32.13 -18.01 3.66
N PRO A 335 33.16 -17.15 3.62
CA PRO A 335 32.99 -15.71 3.82
C PRO A 335 32.65 -14.91 2.55
N SER A 336 32.03 -13.75 2.79
CA SER A 336 32.05 -12.52 1.96
C SER A 336 31.38 -12.48 0.56
N SER A 337 30.42 -11.54 0.46
CA SER A 337 30.03 -10.71 -0.70
C SER A 337 29.46 -11.32 -2.00
N ALA A 338 29.54 -12.63 -2.27
CA ALA A 338 28.99 -13.23 -3.50
C ALA A 338 27.49 -13.64 -3.43
N LEU A 339 26.78 -13.31 -2.35
CA LEU A 339 25.38 -13.71 -2.12
C LEU A 339 24.32 -12.79 -2.75
N ALA A 340 24.73 -11.79 -3.53
CA ALA A 340 23.80 -11.00 -4.32
C ALA A 340 23.32 -11.81 -5.55
N PHE A 341 22.01 -12.08 -5.61
CA PHE A 341 21.26 -12.74 -6.70
C PHE A 341 21.49 -14.24 -7.00
N ALA A 342 22.62 -14.86 -6.68
CA ALA A 342 22.91 -16.24 -7.14
C ALA A 342 22.08 -17.38 -6.48
N THR A 343 21.41 -17.15 -5.34
CA THR A 343 20.70 -18.22 -4.59
C THR A 343 19.17 -18.26 -4.79
N LEU A 344 18.60 -17.38 -5.62
CA LEU A 344 17.14 -17.16 -5.71
C LEU A 344 16.33 -18.25 -6.45
N ASN A 345 16.93 -19.38 -6.82
CA ASN A 345 16.25 -20.41 -7.63
C ASN A 345 15.98 -21.75 -6.93
N SER A 346 16.40 -21.93 -5.67
CA SER A 346 16.08 -23.15 -4.90
C SER A 346 14.60 -23.20 -4.50
N ALA A 347 13.93 -24.33 -4.79
CA ALA A 347 12.51 -24.52 -4.48
C ALA A 347 12.18 -24.32 -2.97
N ALA A 348 13.12 -24.68 -2.08
CA ALA A 348 13.01 -24.45 -0.64
C ALA A 348 12.81 -22.97 -0.25
N LEU A 349 13.43 -22.02 -0.98
CA LEU A 349 13.25 -20.59 -0.72
C LEU A 349 11.90 -20.07 -1.24
N ARG A 350 11.34 -20.66 -2.31
CA ARG A 350 9.98 -20.34 -2.79
C ARG A 350 8.89 -20.80 -1.80
N ALA A 351 9.15 -21.86 -1.03
CA ALA A 351 8.25 -22.35 0.02
C ALA A 351 8.31 -21.50 1.31
N ARG A 352 9.38 -20.73 1.54
CA ARG A 352 9.56 -19.98 2.80
C ARG A 352 8.55 -18.84 2.92
N SER A 353 7.82 -18.83 4.03
CA SER A 353 6.88 -17.79 4.42
C SER A 353 7.10 -17.40 5.88
N LEU A 354 6.71 -16.19 6.27
CA LEU A 354 6.62 -15.85 7.69
C LEU A 354 5.46 -16.65 8.32
N PRO A 355 5.55 -17.02 9.62
CA PRO A 355 4.50 -17.72 10.34
C PRO A 355 3.10 -17.09 10.17
N PRO A 356 2.01 -17.84 10.44
CA PRO A 356 0.66 -17.28 10.50
C PRO A 356 0.60 -16.05 11.41
N ARG A 357 -0.16 -15.03 11.02
CA ARG A 357 -0.31 -13.81 11.81
C ARG A 357 -1.16 -14.10 13.05
N ALA A 358 -0.67 -13.68 14.21
CA ALA A 358 -1.45 -13.65 15.45
C ALA A 358 -2.78 -12.89 15.26
N PRO A 359 -3.86 -13.26 15.99
CA PRO A 359 -5.15 -12.61 15.87
C PRO A 359 -5.05 -11.08 15.99
N LEU A 360 -5.62 -10.38 15.02
CA LEU A 360 -5.62 -8.92 15.01
C LEU A 360 -6.39 -8.40 16.23
N GLN A 361 -5.84 -7.36 16.86
CA GLN A 361 -6.49 -6.60 17.92
C GLN A 361 -6.72 -5.18 17.39
N PRO A 362 -7.91 -4.87 16.83
CA PRO A 362 -8.17 -3.58 16.20
C PRO A 362 -8.27 -2.46 17.23
N VAL A 363 -7.48 -1.41 17.06
CA VAL A 363 -7.66 -0.16 17.81
C VAL A 363 -8.79 0.64 17.15
N LEU A 364 -9.81 1.00 17.92
CA LEU A 364 -10.90 1.85 17.43
C LEU A 364 -10.34 3.22 17.03
N VAL A 365 -10.79 3.71 15.86
CA VAL A 365 -10.55 5.08 15.40
C VAL A 365 -11.86 5.71 14.93
N TRP A 366 -11.97 7.03 15.06
CA TRP A 366 -13.21 7.76 14.84
C TRP A 366 -13.01 9.15 14.24
N ILE A 367 -14.12 9.80 13.86
CA ILE A 367 -14.18 11.21 13.43
C ILE A 367 -14.75 12.08 14.56
N GLY A 368 -14.49 13.38 14.55
CA GLY A 368 -14.78 14.25 15.70
C GLY A 368 -13.80 14.03 16.86
N ARG A 369 -14.18 14.44 18.07
CA ARG A 369 -13.40 14.31 19.30
C ARG A 369 -13.60 12.96 19.97
N ASP A 370 -14.83 12.46 20.04
CA ASP A 370 -15.16 11.23 20.76
C ASP A 370 -15.95 10.19 19.91
N PRO A 371 -15.98 8.91 20.33
CA PRO A 371 -16.66 7.86 19.56
C PRO A 371 -18.20 8.00 19.47
N ALA A 372 -18.85 8.74 20.37
CA ALA A 372 -20.29 8.95 20.36
C ALA A 372 -20.66 10.07 19.37
N GLU A 373 -19.94 11.20 19.41
CA GLU A 373 -19.99 12.25 18.37
C GLU A 373 -19.79 11.64 16.98
N SER A 374 -18.78 10.77 16.84
CA SER A 374 -18.51 10.07 15.58
C SER A 374 -19.67 9.24 15.06
N GLN A 375 -20.46 8.59 15.93
CA GLN A 375 -21.60 7.78 15.51
C GLN A 375 -22.75 8.65 15.01
N ILE A 376 -22.99 9.80 15.66
CA ILE A 376 -23.97 10.79 15.22
C ILE A 376 -23.59 11.31 13.82
N MET A 377 -22.35 11.79 13.66
CA MET A 377 -21.83 12.27 12.38
C MET A 377 -21.89 11.22 11.26
N LEU A 378 -21.60 9.95 11.57
CA LEU A 378 -21.69 8.86 10.59
C LEU A 378 -23.13 8.58 10.16
N ASN A 379 -24.08 8.58 11.10
CA ASN A 379 -25.50 8.41 10.79
C ASN A 379 -26.03 9.57 9.93
N GLU A 380 -25.68 10.81 10.27
CA GLU A 380 -26.01 12.01 9.48
C GLU A 380 -25.42 11.93 8.06
N GLN A 381 -24.17 11.47 7.92
CA GLN A 381 -23.54 11.27 6.62
C GLN A 381 -24.20 10.14 5.81
N GLU A 382 -24.63 9.05 6.44
CA GLU A 382 -25.37 7.97 5.77
C GLU A 382 -26.74 8.45 5.27
N GLU A 383 -27.48 9.22 6.07
CA GLU A 383 -28.77 9.81 5.65
C GLU A 383 -28.59 10.86 4.55
N ALA A 384 -27.58 11.72 4.65
CA ALA A 384 -27.23 12.66 3.59
C ALA A 384 -26.87 11.93 2.28
N ASP A 385 -26.13 10.83 2.33
CA ASP A 385 -25.80 10.03 1.14
C ASP A 385 -27.02 9.29 0.57
N LYS A 386 -27.94 8.82 1.41
CA LYS A 386 -29.23 8.26 0.96
C LYS A 386 -30.04 9.33 0.23
N ALA A 387 -30.18 10.52 0.82
CA ALA A 387 -30.88 11.66 0.21
C ALA A 387 -30.24 12.10 -1.12
N GLN A 388 -28.91 12.24 -1.19
CA GLN A 388 -28.19 12.57 -2.43
C GLN A 388 -28.36 11.50 -3.50
N LYS A 389 -28.29 10.20 -3.15
CA LYS A 389 -28.52 9.10 -4.12
C LYS A 389 -29.95 9.09 -4.64
N LEU A 390 -30.94 9.38 -3.80
CA LEU A 390 -32.35 9.53 -4.20
C LEU A 390 -32.54 10.72 -5.13
N ALA A 391 -31.98 11.89 -4.80
CA ALA A 391 -32.01 13.09 -5.64
C ALA A 391 -31.33 12.86 -7.00
N ALA A 392 -30.15 12.25 -7.02
CA ALA A 392 -29.44 11.90 -8.26
C ALA A 392 -30.22 10.88 -9.12
N ARG A 393 -30.90 9.91 -8.49
CA ARG A 393 -31.79 8.96 -9.18
C ARG A 393 -33.02 9.67 -9.76
N ALA A 394 -33.63 10.60 -9.03
CA ALA A 394 -34.76 11.41 -9.50
C ALA A 394 -34.35 12.30 -10.69
N ALA A 395 -33.25 13.05 -10.57
CA ALA A 395 -32.70 13.86 -11.65
C ALA A 395 -32.39 13.04 -12.92
N LYS A 396 -31.84 11.83 -12.75
CA LYS A 396 -31.60 10.89 -13.87
C LYS A 396 -32.91 10.38 -14.49
N LEU A 397 -33.97 10.19 -13.71
CA LEU A 397 -35.28 9.80 -14.19
C LEU A 397 -35.94 10.92 -15.00
N GLU A 398 -35.94 12.15 -14.49
CA GLU A 398 -36.48 13.32 -15.21
C GLU A 398 -35.70 13.58 -16.51
N ALA A 399 -34.36 13.53 -16.47
CA ALA A 399 -33.54 13.63 -17.68
C ALA A 399 -33.83 12.51 -18.71
N ALA A 400 -34.29 11.34 -18.26
CA ALA A 400 -34.71 10.25 -19.15
C ALA A 400 -36.13 10.48 -19.72
N LYS A 401 -37.07 11.04 -18.93
CA LYS A 401 -38.40 11.46 -19.42
C LYS A 401 -38.28 12.53 -20.51
N VAL A 402 -37.55 13.61 -20.24
CA VAL A 402 -37.33 14.69 -21.21
C VAL A 402 -36.73 14.17 -22.53
N LYS A 403 -35.74 13.26 -22.45
CA LYS A 403 -35.17 12.61 -23.64
C LYS A 403 -36.18 11.74 -24.39
N ARG A 404 -37.05 11.02 -23.68
CA ARG A 404 -38.12 10.21 -24.28
C ARG A 404 -39.18 11.08 -24.95
N GLU A 405 -39.59 12.17 -24.32
CA GLU A 405 -40.56 13.13 -24.86
C GLU A 405 -40.01 13.82 -26.12
N ALA A 406 -38.76 14.29 -26.08
CA ALA A 406 -38.08 14.83 -27.26
C ALA A 406 -37.99 13.81 -28.41
N ALA A 407 -37.69 12.54 -28.10
CA ALA A 407 -37.65 11.46 -29.11
C ALA A 407 -39.04 11.12 -29.68
N LEU A 408 -40.11 11.24 -28.89
CA LEU A 408 -41.49 11.06 -29.35
C LEU A 408 -41.94 12.24 -30.23
N ALA A 409 -41.61 13.48 -29.84
CA ALA A 409 -41.88 14.68 -30.62
C ALA A 409 -41.15 14.65 -31.98
N ALA A 410 -39.87 14.26 -32.00
CA ALA A 410 -39.10 14.10 -33.24
C ALA A 410 -39.71 13.02 -34.17
N LYS A 411 -40.18 11.90 -33.62
CA LYS A 411 -40.91 10.87 -34.40
C LYS A 411 -42.26 11.37 -34.92
N ALA A 412 -42.97 12.20 -34.17
CA ALA A 412 -44.23 12.79 -34.60
C ALA A 412 -44.02 13.78 -35.76
N ALA A 413 -43.01 14.66 -35.66
CA ALA A 413 -42.63 15.59 -36.71
C ALA A 413 -42.25 14.86 -38.02
N ALA A 414 -41.35 13.87 -37.95
CA ALA A 414 -40.96 13.07 -39.12
C ALA A 414 -42.15 12.33 -39.77
N ARG A 415 -43.15 11.91 -38.97
CA ARG A 415 -44.37 11.26 -39.48
C ARG A 415 -45.36 12.26 -40.09
N ALA A 416 -45.33 13.52 -39.66
CA ALA A 416 -46.11 14.60 -40.28
C ALA A 416 -45.51 15.01 -41.64
N GLU A 417 -44.18 15.19 -41.71
CA GLU A 417 -43.47 15.45 -42.97
C GLU A 417 -43.68 14.33 -44.00
N ALA A 418 -43.64 13.06 -43.57
CA ALA A 418 -43.90 11.90 -44.42
C ALA A 418 -45.34 11.85 -44.99
N LYS A 419 -46.31 12.53 -44.34
CA LYS A 419 -47.70 12.65 -44.81
C LYS A 419 -47.95 13.87 -45.71
N ALA A 420 -46.98 14.78 -45.83
CA ALA A 420 -47.12 16.03 -46.60
C ALA A 420 -46.54 15.95 -48.02
N LYS A 421 -46.01 14.80 -48.45
CA LYS A 421 -45.53 14.58 -49.83
C LYS A 421 -46.64 14.00 -50.73
N PRO A 422 -46.94 14.61 -51.90
CA PRO A 422 -47.83 14.02 -52.90
C PRO A 422 -47.19 12.84 -53.62
N GLU A 423 -48.01 11.93 -54.16
CA GLU A 423 -47.57 10.78 -54.97
C GLU A 423 -47.01 11.22 -56.35
N PRO A 424 -45.95 10.58 -56.86
CA PRO A 424 -45.44 10.85 -58.21
C PRO A 424 -46.20 10.04 -59.27
N LYS A 425 -46.64 10.70 -60.34
CA LYS A 425 -47.12 10.04 -61.56
C LYS A 425 -45.96 9.44 -62.36
N SER A 426 -46.24 8.33 -63.04
CA SER A 426 -45.31 7.62 -63.92
C SER A 426 -45.31 8.18 -65.35
N GLU A 427 -44.14 8.29 -66.00
CA GLU A 427 -44.04 8.17 -67.46
C GLU A 427 -42.65 7.73 -67.95
N LYS A 428 -42.56 7.25 -69.20
CA LYS A 428 -41.40 6.58 -69.82
C LYS A 428 -40.79 7.42 -70.93
N ALA A 429 -39.47 7.32 -71.14
CA ALA A 429 -38.86 7.43 -72.47
C ALA A 429 -37.45 6.80 -72.53
N GLU A 430 -37.16 6.28 -73.72
CA GLU A 430 -36.08 5.42 -74.20
C GLU A 430 -34.79 6.22 -74.56
N THR A 431 -33.54 5.78 -74.28
CA THR A 431 -32.70 4.79 -75.05
C THR A 431 -32.17 5.38 -76.40
N LYS A 432 -30.88 5.37 -76.80
CA LYS A 432 -29.86 4.28 -76.87
C LYS A 432 -28.38 4.75 -76.99
N HIS A 433 -27.45 3.87 -76.54
CA HIS A 433 -26.09 3.47 -77.03
C HIS A 433 -25.08 4.50 -77.66
N ALA A 434 -23.75 4.34 -77.60
CA ALA A 434 -22.84 3.20 -77.32
C ALA A 434 -21.42 3.72 -76.86
N ALA A 435 -20.35 2.97 -76.55
CA ALA A 435 -20.03 1.53 -76.42
C ALA A 435 -18.76 1.28 -75.55
N LYS A 436 -18.52 0.01 -75.16
CA LYS A 436 -17.26 -0.82 -75.13
C LYS A 436 -15.89 -0.14 -74.85
N LYS A 437 -14.91 -0.72 -74.11
CA LYS A 437 -14.62 -2.07 -73.54
C LYS A 437 -13.40 -1.91 -72.55
N ASP A 438 -12.93 -2.82 -71.69
CA ASP A 438 -13.01 -4.30 -71.55
C ASP A 438 -12.98 -4.73 -70.05
N VAL A 439 -13.08 -6.04 -69.78
CA VAL A 439 -13.26 -6.71 -68.45
C VAL A 439 -12.27 -7.89 -68.33
N PRO A 440 -11.78 -8.29 -67.14
CA PRO A 440 -12.25 -9.56 -66.53
C PRO A 440 -12.55 -9.50 -65.00
N GLN A 441 -13.52 -10.32 -64.60
CA GLN A 441 -13.98 -10.65 -63.23
C GLN A 441 -13.19 -11.88 -62.64
N PRO A 442 -13.46 -12.48 -61.43
CA PRO A 442 -14.68 -12.42 -60.59
C PRO A 442 -14.58 -12.53 -59.02
N LYS A 443 -15.75 -12.45 -58.37
CA LYS A 443 -16.18 -12.94 -57.02
C LYS A 443 -15.76 -12.22 -55.70
N SER A 444 -16.70 -11.40 -55.22
CA SER A 444 -17.23 -11.24 -53.85
C SER A 444 -16.59 -11.95 -52.62
N ALA A 445 -16.33 -11.19 -51.55
CA ALA A 445 -17.01 -11.29 -50.23
C ALA A 445 -16.46 -10.27 -49.19
N GLY A 446 -17.25 -9.92 -48.16
CA GLY A 446 -16.75 -9.35 -46.90
C GLY A 446 -16.91 -7.83 -46.67
N ARG A 447 -17.89 -7.44 -45.83
CA ARG A 447 -17.91 -6.13 -45.12
C ARG A 447 -17.33 -6.32 -43.71
N GLY A 448 -16.55 -5.36 -43.20
CA GLY A 448 -16.11 -5.39 -41.79
C GLY A 448 -15.26 -4.21 -41.31
N ALA A 449 -15.91 -3.18 -40.77
CA ALA A 449 -15.37 -2.08 -39.94
C ALA A 449 -16.58 -1.24 -39.42
N SER A 450 -16.62 -0.62 -38.23
CA SER A 450 -15.70 -0.60 -37.07
C SER A 450 -16.35 0.09 -35.84
N VAL A 451 -16.46 -0.62 -34.68
CA VAL A 451 -16.34 -0.15 -33.26
C VAL A 451 -17.31 0.98 -32.74
N PRO A 452 -17.44 1.31 -31.42
CA PRO A 452 -18.17 0.60 -30.35
C PRO A 452 -19.28 1.43 -29.62
N LYS A 453 -20.12 0.80 -28.77
CA LYS A 453 -20.43 1.33 -27.40
C LYS A 453 -21.19 0.39 -26.43
N ALA A 454 -20.70 0.36 -25.19
CA ALA A 454 -21.40 0.37 -23.89
C ALA A 454 -22.64 -0.51 -23.58
N ALA A 455 -22.42 -1.43 -22.64
CA ALA A 455 -23.12 -1.57 -21.34
C ALA A 455 -24.50 -2.26 -21.23
N THR A 456 -24.70 -2.90 -20.05
CA THR A 456 -25.95 -3.42 -19.46
C THR A 456 -26.65 -4.57 -20.21
N ALA A 457 -27.48 -5.42 -19.59
CA ALA A 457 -27.63 -5.90 -18.20
C ALA A 457 -28.67 -7.06 -18.21
N TYR A 458 -28.63 -7.98 -17.23
CA TYR A 458 -29.69 -8.92 -16.82
C TYR A 458 -30.72 -9.43 -17.85
N THR A 459 -30.72 -10.75 -18.09
CA THR A 459 -31.93 -11.58 -17.93
C THR A 459 -31.58 -13.03 -17.60
N SER A 460 -32.42 -13.64 -16.78
CA SER A 460 -32.35 -15.03 -16.31
C SER A 460 -33.30 -15.93 -17.11
N VAL A 461 -32.92 -17.19 -17.35
CA VAL A 461 -33.89 -18.28 -17.55
C VAL A 461 -33.46 -19.50 -16.73
N GLU A 462 -34.46 -20.14 -16.15
CA GLU A 462 -34.43 -21.24 -15.18
C GLU A 462 -34.42 -22.61 -15.87
N THR A 463 -33.87 -23.65 -15.22
CA THR A 463 -34.27 -25.04 -15.47
C THR A 463 -34.17 -25.87 -14.20
N LYS A 464 -35.32 -26.40 -13.77
CA LYS A 464 -35.51 -27.42 -12.72
C LYS A 464 -35.57 -28.80 -13.40
N PRO A 465 -35.30 -29.92 -12.70
CA PRO A 465 -36.24 -30.50 -11.72
C PRO A 465 -35.56 -30.80 -10.36
N ALA A 466 -36.20 -30.82 -9.18
CA ALA A 466 -37.54 -31.25 -8.75
C ALA A 466 -37.70 -32.77 -8.52
N ILE A 467 -37.55 -33.19 -7.26
CA ILE A 467 -38.16 -34.33 -6.50
C ILE A 467 -37.73 -34.05 -5.05
N SER A 468 -38.53 -33.36 -4.24
CA SER A 468 -39.66 -33.82 -3.42
C SER A 468 -39.28 -34.59 -2.14
N GLN A 469 -39.46 -33.89 -1.00
CA GLN A 469 -40.15 -34.36 0.23
C GLN A 469 -39.50 -35.44 1.13
N ALA A 470 -39.70 -35.47 2.46
CA ALA A 470 -40.18 -34.44 3.40
C ALA A 470 -39.95 -34.85 4.88
N LYS A 471 -39.65 -33.82 5.70
CA LYS A 471 -40.14 -33.56 7.08
C LYS A 471 -39.67 -34.41 8.29
N GLY A 472 -39.58 -33.70 9.43
CA GLY A 472 -39.35 -34.23 10.78
C GLY A 472 -37.95 -33.91 11.31
N GLY A 473 -37.71 -33.05 12.30
CA GLY A 473 -38.61 -32.16 13.04
C GLY A 473 -38.50 -32.33 14.57
N SER A 474 -37.54 -31.65 15.20
CA SER A 474 -37.53 -31.49 16.67
C SER A 474 -36.62 -30.33 17.15
N LYS A 475 -37.22 -29.49 17.99
CA LYS A 475 -36.63 -28.58 19.00
C LYS A 475 -37.48 -28.83 20.28
N PRO A 476 -37.11 -28.35 21.48
CA PRO A 476 -35.83 -27.79 21.92
C PRO A 476 -35.31 -28.50 23.20
N HIS A 477 -34.19 -28.05 23.78
CA HIS A 477 -34.07 -28.04 25.25
C HIS A 477 -33.24 -26.85 25.74
N ALA A 478 -33.72 -26.22 26.81
CA ALA A 478 -33.01 -25.23 27.58
C ALA A 478 -32.69 -25.81 28.97
N ALA A 479 -31.60 -25.36 29.59
CA ALA A 479 -31.27 -25.67 30.98
C ALA A 479 -30.93 -24.37 31.73
N LYS A 480 -31.41 -24.26 32.98
CA LYS A 480 -31.22 -23.11 33.89
C LYS A 480 -30.11 -23.42 34.93
N PRO A 481 -29.61 -22.41 35.67
CA PRO A 481 -28.40 -22.52 36.51
C PRO A 481 -28.66 -22.75 38.01
N ALA A 482 -27.60 -23.14 38.74
CA ALA A 482 -27.30 -23.02 40.20
C ALA A 482 -26.44 -24.24 40.68
N PRO A 483 -25.76 -24.24 41.85
CA PRO A 483 -25.74 -23.23 42.93
C PRO A 483 -24.33 -22.78 43.40
N ILE A 484 -24.33 -22.06 44.54
CA ILE A 484 -23.24 -21.37 45.25
C ILE A 484 -22.24 -22.32 45.93
N ALA A 485 -20.96 -21.91 46.01
CA ALA A 485 -20.04 -22.33 47.08
C ALA A 485 -19.24 -21.13 47.60
N GLN A 486 -19.42 -20.78 48.88
CA GLN A 486 -18.59 -19.82 49.60
C GLN A 486 -17.29 -20.48 50.06
N LYS A 487 -16.18 -19.73 50.12
CA LYS A 487 -15.17 -19.94 51.19
C LYS A 487 -14.32 -18.70 51.48
N THR A 488 -14.62 -18.12 52.64
CA THR A 488 -13.69 -17.51 53.62
C THR A 488 -12.66 -16.48 53.18
N ALA A 489 -12.84 -15.26 53.68
CA ALA A 489 -11.78 -14.26 53.81
C ALA A 489 -10.70 -14.68 54.83
N ALA A 490 -9.49 -14.17 54.66
CA ALA A 490 -8.44 -14.14 55.68
C ALA A 490 -7.99 -12.69 55.93
N LYS A 491 -7.92 -12.29 57.21
CA LYS A 491 -7.49 -10.94 57.66
C LYS A 491 -5.94 -10.82 57.65
N PRO A 492 -5.37 -9.60 57.73
CA PRO A 492 -3.96 -9.36 57.44
C PRO A 492 -3.03 -9.29 58.66
N ALA A 493 -1.73 -9.48 58.38
CA ALA A 493 -0.54 -9.01 59.11
C ALA A 493 -0.29 -9.51 60.55
N PRO A 494 1.00 -9.60 60.93
CA PRO A 494 1.53 -8.51 61.75
C PRO A 494 2.89 -7.95 61.27
N LYS A 495 3.18 -6.71 61.66
CA LYS A 495 4.49 -6.05 61.52
C LYS A 495 5.41 -6.41 62.70
N ALA A 496 6.68 -6.68 62.41
CA ALA A 496 7.81 -6.51 63.35
C ALA A 496 9.04 -6.11 62.52
N LYS A 497 9.34 -4.81 62.46
CA LYS A 497 10.39 -4.09 63.23
C LYS A 497 11.80 -4.23 62.62
N PRO A 498 12.48 -3.12 62.26
CA PRO A 498 13.87 -3.14 61.81
C PRO A 498 14.84 -3.15 62.99
N LYS A 499 16.07 -3.63 62.74
CA LYS A 499 17.26 -3.32 63.52
C LYS A 499 18.46 -3.22 62.57
N GLU A 500 19.20 -2.12 62.75
CA GLU A 500 20.61 -1.86 62.44
C GLU A 500 21.15 -2.29 61.06
#